data_AF-A0A444X1P6-F1
#
_entry.id   AF-A0A444X1P6-F1
#
_cell.length_a   1.000
_cell.length_b   1.000
_cell.length_c   1.000
_cell.angle_alpha   90.00
_cell.angle_beta   90.00
_cell.angle_gamma   90.00
#
_symmetry.space_group_name_H-M   'P 1'
#
loop_
_entity.id
_entity.type
_entity.pdbx_description
1 polymer ?
#
loop_
_entity_poly.entity_id
_entity_poly.type
_entity_poly.pdbx_seq_one_letter_code
_entity_poly.pdbx_strand_id
1 'polypeptide(L)'
;MALGFAIGVFGVLILFHAAHSTIQYRGLLKITEEEFSGPPFNVVTELSLGLVLCMWAALTVPGKFLSIHPDSEENRIVSLPANLDFMIFNHRGKVFPVEMDLKLKQ
;
A
#
# COMPACT_ATOMS: atom_id res chain seq x y z
N MET A 1 4.16 -6.38 -3.48
CA MET A 1 3.77 -6.55 -2.05
C MET A 1 4.94 -7.04 -1.21
N ALA A 2 5.50 -8.24 -1.44
CA ALA A 2 6.60 -8.79 -0.62
C ALA A 2 7.85 -7.89 -0.54
N LEU A 3 8.29 -7.31 -1.67
CA LEU A 3 9.44 -6.41 -1.71
C LEU A 3 9.22 -5.11 -0.90
N GLY A 4 8.07 -4.46 -1.07
CA GLY A 4 7.72 -3.24 -0.32
C GLY A 4 7.65 -3.50 1.17
N PHE A 5 7.12 -4.66 1.58
CA PHE A 5 7.08 -5.06 2.98
C PHE A 5 8.49 -5.29 3.55
N ALA A 6 9.37 -5.98 2.82
CA ALA A 6 10.76 -6.17 3.23
C ALA A 6 11.50 -4.84 3.39
N ILE A 7 11.33 -3.91 2.43
CA ILE A 7 11.88 -2.55 2.52
C ILE A 7 11.37 -1.83 3.77
N GLY A 8 10.08 -1.96 4.10
CA GLY A 8 9.50 -1.40 5.31
C GLY A 8 10.13 -1.97 6.59
N VAL A 9 10.35 -3.28 6.66
CA VAL A 9 11.03 -3.91 7.80
C VAL A 9 12.45 -3.36 7.97
N PHE A 10 13.22 -3.24 6.89
CA PHE A 10 14.54 -2.61 6.94
C PHE A 10 14.48 -1.14 7.36
N GLY A 11 13.50 -0.37 6.86
CA GLY A 11 13.29 1.01 7.28
C GLY A 11 13.05 1.13 8.79
N VAL A 12 12.22 0.26 9.37
CA VAL A 12 11.96 0.24 10.81
C VAL A 12 13.21 -0.14 11.60
N LEU A 13 14.00 -1.12 11.13
CA LEU A 13 15.26 -1.49 11.79
C LEU A 13 16.28 -0.34 11.79
N ILE A 14 16.37 0.42 10.69
CA ILE A 14 17.22 1.60 10.60
C ILE A 14 16.73 2.70 11.56
N LEU A 15 15.43 2.95 11.63
CA LEU A 15 14.86 3.90 12.58
C LEU A 15 15.15 3.50 14.04
N PHE A 16 15.02 2.21 14.35
CA PHE A 16 15.36 1.66 15.66
C PHE A 16 16.84 1.85 15.98
N HIS A 17 17.72 1.60 15.02
CA HIS A 17 19.15 1.80 15.18
C HIS A 17 19.48 3.28 15.42
N ALA A 18 18.93 4.21 14.63
CA ALA A 18 19.12 5.65 14.82
C ALA A 18 18.62 6.14 16.21
N ALA A 19 17.50 5.60 16.69
CA ALA A 19 16.98 5.89 18.02
C ALA A 19 17.93 5.39 19.12
N HIS A 20 18.42 4.15 18.99
CA HIS A 20 19.39 3.58 19.91
C HIS A 20 20.71 4.36 19.93
N SER A 21 21.26 4.73 18.77
CA SER A 21 22.45 5.56 18.65
C SER A 21 22.27 6.94 19.31
N THR A 22 21.10 7.56 19.18
CA THR A 22 20.80 8.84 19.84
C THR A 22 20.75 8.69 21.37
N ILE A 23 20.15 7.60 21.87
CA ILE A 23 20.10 7.30 23.30
C ILE A 23 21.52 7.08 23.85
N GLN A 24 22.34 6.29 23.16
CA GLN A 24 23.73 6.06 23.56
C GLN A 24 24.56 7.34 23.56
N TYR A 25 24.43 8.17 22.52
CA TYR A 25 25.11 9.46 22.44
C TYR A 25 24.71 10.40 23.59
N ARG A 26 23.41 10.46 23.91
CA ARG A 26 22.93 11.21 25.09
C ARG A 26 23.46 10.63 26.41
N GLY A 27 23.61 9.31 26.50
CA GLY A 27 24.23 8.66 27.66
C GLY A 27 25.69 9.08 27.83
N LEU A 28 26.45 9.12 26.74
CA LEU A 28 27.84 9.57 26.72
C LEU A 28 27.97 11.02 27.21
N LEU A 29 27.18 11.95 26.64
CA LEU A 29 27.23 13.37 26.98
C LEU A 29 26.94 13.63 28.48
N LYS A 30 26.04 12.84 29.08
CA LYS A 30 25.78 12.92 30.52
C LYS A 30 26.98 12.53 31.37
N ILE A 31 27.81 11.59 30.90
CA ILE A 31 29.01 11.13 31.60
C ILE A 31 30.15 12.15 31.43
N THR A 32 30.24 12.79 30.26
CA THR A 32 31.27 13.79 29.95
C THR A 32 30.90 15.20 30.40
N GLU A 33 29.72 15.38 31.01
CA GLU A 33 29.17 16.69 31.43
C GLU A 33 29.04 17.70 30.27
N GLU A 34 28.88 17.20 29.05
CA GLU A 34 28.68 18.03 27.86
C GLU A 34 27.18 18.27 27.59
N GLU A 35 26.85 19.47 27.12
CA GLU A 35 25.47 19.82 26.79
C GLU A 35 25.03 19.19 25.45
N PHE A 36 23.80 18.68 25.41
CA PHE A 36 23.23 18.12 24.19
C PHE A 36 22.74 19.21 23.24
N SER A 37 23.50 19.48 22.18
CA SER A 37 23.12 20.39 21.10
C SER A 37 22.27 19.71 20.01
N GLY A 38 22.40 18.39 19.85
CA GLY A 38 21.67 17.60 18.85
C GLY A 38 22.35 16.28 18.56
N PRO A 39 21.69 15.35 17.85
CA PRO A 39 22.32 14.11 17.42
C PRO A 39 23.39 14.37 16.35
N PRO A 40 24.46 13.58 16.30
CA PRO A 40 25.49 13.66 15.27
C PRO A 40 24.91 13.55 13.85
N PHE A 41 25.53 14.23 12.89
CA PHE A 41 25.02 14.31 11.51
C PHE A 41 24.80 12.94 10.86
N ASN A 42 25.67 11.96 11.12
CA ASN A 42 25.50 10.58 10.63
C ASN A 42 24.19 9.95 11.13
N VAL A 43 23.82 10.16 12.40
CA VAL A 43 22.56 9.65 12.97
C VAL A 43 21.36 10.36 12.33
N VAL A 44 21.48 11.65 12.03
CA VAL A 44 20.44 12.40 11.30
C VAL A 44 20.26 11.84 9.88
N THR A 45 21.35 11.52 9.18
CA THR A 45 21.26 10.91 7.84
C THR A 45 20.64 9.52 7.88
N GLU A 46 20.96 8.73 8.90
CA GLU A 46 20.39 7.39 9.11
C GLU A 46 18.89 7.47 9.40
N LEU A 47 18.49 8.36 10.31
CA LEU A 47 17.08 8.62 10.63
C LEU A 47 16.30 9.04 9.38
N SER A 48 16.88 9.94 8.58
CA SER A 48 16.26 10.44 7.34
C SER A 48 16.08 9.31 6.32
N LEU A 49 17.09 8.45 6.17
CA LEU A 49 17.02 7.28 5.29
C LEU A 49 15.95 6.29 5.75
N GLY A 50 15.92 5.94 7.04
CA GLY A 50 14.91 5.06 7.62
C GLY A 50 13.49 5.60 7.42
N LEU A 51 13.30 6.92 7.57
CA LEU A 51 12.02 7.58 7.36
C LEU A 51 11.55 7.46 5.90
N VAL A 52 12.43 7.76 4.93
CA VAL A 52 12.11 7.67 3.50
C VAL A 52 11.72 6.24 3.11
N LEU A 53 12.46 5.23 3.59
CA LEU A 53 12.15 3.83 3.33
C LEU A 53 10.80 3.41 3.92
N CYS A 54 10.49 3.84 5.14
CA CYS A 54 9.20 3.59 5.77
C CYS A 54 8.04 4.26 5.03
N MET A 55 8.22 5.53 4.60
CA MET A 55 7.21 6.23 3.79
C MET A 55 6.98 5.51 2.46
N TRP A 56 8.05 5.10 1.77
CA TRP A 56 7.96 4.34 0.54
C TRP A 56 7.20 3.02 0.72
N ALA A 57 7.50 2.27 1.79
CA ALA A 57 6.79 1.05 2.11
C ALA A 57 5.31 1.33 2.43
N ALA A 58 5.02 2.38 3.20
CA ALA A 58 3.64 2.77 3.54
C ALA A 58 2.79 3.13 2.32
N LEU A 59 3.39 3.59 1.22
CA LEU A 59 2.68 3.89 -0.02
C LEU A 59 2.54 2.66 -0.94
N THR A 60 3.47 1.71 -0.87
CA THR A 60 3.55 0.59 -1.83
C THR A 60 3.06 -0.75 -1.28
N VAL A 61 2.98 -0.89 0.05
CA VAL A 61 2.47 -2.10 0.72
C VAL A 61 0.94 -2.15 0.71
N PRO A 62 0.20 -1.06 0.95
CA PRO A 62 -1.25 -1.08 0.78
C PRO A 62 -1.61 -1.52 -0.64
N GLY A 63 -2.73 -2.24 -0.74
CA GLY A 63 -3.19 -2.80 -2.00
C GLY A 63 -3.47 -1.74 -3.07
N LYS A 64 -3.79 -2.22 -4.28
CA LYS A 64 -4.20 -1.33 -5.37
C LYS A 64 -5.55 -0.68 -5.03
N PHE A 65 -5.75 0.55 -5.50
CA PHE A 65 -7.07 1.15 -5.53
C PHE A 65 -8.00 0.28 -6.39
N LEU A 66 -9.19 0.01 -5.86
CA LEU A 66 -10.25 -0.64 -6.61
C LEU A 66 -11.06 0.41 -7.34
N SER A 67 -11.57 0.05 -8.52
CA SER A 67 -12.48 0.92 -9.24
C SER A 67 -13.76 1.15 -8.43
N ILE A 68 -14.35 2.34 -8.51
CA ILE A 68 -15.70 2.62 -7.97
C ILE A 68 -16.81 2.33 -8.99
N HIS A 69 -16.44 2.17 -10.25
CA HIS A 69 -17.41 2.01 -11.33
C HIS A 69 -17.97 0.57 -11.30
N PRO A 70 -19.30 0.40 -11.27
CA PRO A 70 -19.93 -0.91 -11.14
C PRO A 70 -19.74 -1.81 -12.37
N ASP A 71 -19.51 -1.20 -13.53
CA ASP A 71 -19.26 -1.87 -14.81
C ASP A 71 -17.76 -2.17 -15.05
N SER A 72 -16.88 -1.77 -14.15
CA SER A 72 -15.46 -2.13 -14.24
C SER A 72 -15.24 -3.63 -14.11
N GLU A 73 -14.25 -4.15 -14.83
CA GLU A 73 -13.92 -5.58 -14.91
C GLU A 73 -13.72 -6.29 -13.56
N GLU A 74 -13.33 -5.55 -12.53
CA GLU A 74 -13.09 -6.03 -11.17
C GLU A 74 -14.39 -6.13 -10.35
N ASN A 75 -15.33 -5.20 -10.57
CA ASN A 75 -16.59 -5.11 -9.81
C ASN A 75 -17.78 -5.78 -10.53
N ARG A 76 -17.58 -6.19 -11.79
CA ARG A 76 -18.65 -6.73 -12.61
C ARG A 76 -19.10 -8.10 -12.05
N ILE A 77 -20.21 -8.11 -11.32
CA ILE A 77 -20.90 -9.34 -10.92
C ILE A 77 -21.68 -9.83 -12.14
N VAL A 78 -21.01 -10.58 -13.04
CA VAL A 78 -21.64 -11.13 -14.26
C VAL A 78 -21.57 -12.64 -14.32
N SER A 79 -21.38 -13.29 -13.18
CA SER A 79 -21.86 -14.66 -13.04
C SER A 79 -23.32 -14.60 -12.61
N LEU A 80 -24.21 -14.08 -13.48
CA LEU A 80 -25.59 -14.54 -13.40
C LEU A 80 -25.49 -16.05 -13.64
N PRO A 81 -25.88 -16.91 -12.68
CA PRO A 81 -25.91 -18.33 -12.97
C PRO A 81 -26.78 -18.50 -14.21
N ALA A 82 -26.19 -19.02 -15.28
CA ALA A 82 -26.92 -19.40 -16.47
C ALA A 82 -27.80 -20.58 -16.07
N ASN A 83 -28.89 -20.28 -15.37
CA ASN A 83 -29.90 -21.26 -15.06
C ASN A 83 -30.72 -21.42 -16.34
N LEU A 84 -30.11 -22.13 -17.29
CA LEU A 84 -30.60 -22.31 -18.65
C LEU A 84 -32.04 -22.86 -18.65
N ASP A 85 -32.36 -23.66 -17.64
CA ASP A 85 -33.67 -24.26 -17.41
C ASP A 85 -34.78 -23.23 -17.13
N PHE A 86 -34.42 -22.02 -16.67
CA PHE A 86 -35.37 -20.93 -16.36
C PHE A 86 -35.15 -19.68 -17.22
N MET A 87 -34.52 -19.82 -18.39
CA MET A 87 -34.27 -18.68 -19.28
C MET A 87 -35.59 -18.16 -19.90
N ILE A 88 -35.87 -16.87 -19.72
CA ILE A 88 -37.07 -16.20 -20.25
C ILE A 88 -36.65 -15.14 -21.26
N PHE A 89 -37.24 -15.15 -22.46
CA PHE A 89 -36.92 -14.20 -23.54
C PHE A 89 -37.80 -12.93 -23.54
N ASN A 90 -38.81 -12.87 -22.67
CA ASN A 90 -39.66 -11.69 -22.51
C ASN A 90 -39.05 -10.69 -21.51
N HIS A 91 -37.97 -10.02 -21.90
CA HIS A 91 -37.27 -9.04 -21.09
C HIS A 91 -37.00 -7.74 -21.85
N ARG A 92 -36.68 -6.65 -21.13
CA ARG A 92 -36.39 -5.33 -21.73
C ARG A 92 -35.19 -5.35 -22.69
N GLY A 93 -34.28 -6.32 -22.55
CA GLY A 93 -33.19 -6.59 -23.49
C GLY A 93 -33.62 -6.74 -24.95
N LYS A 94 -34.88 -7.12 -25.22
CA LYS A 94 -35.43 -7.29 -26.57
C LYS A 94 -35.49 -5.97 -27.37
N VAL A 95 -35.49 -4.84 -26.67
CA VAL A 95 -35.59 -3.50 -27.27
C VAL A 95 -34.20 -2.93 -27.60
N PHE A 96 -33.13 -3.56 -27.11
CA PHE A 96 -31.76 -3.13 -27.38
C PHE A 96 -31.21 -3.81 -28.64
N PRO A 97 -30.29 -3.14 -29.37
CA PRO A 97 -29.61 -3.75 -30.53
C PRO A 97 -28.82 -4.99 -30.12
N VAL A 98 -28.68 -5.95 -31.03
CA VAL A 98 -27.95 -7.22 -30.79
C VAL A 98 -26.48 -6.98 -30.47
N GLU A 99 -25.87 -5.99 -31.13
CA GLU A 99 -24.57 -5.44 -30.77
C GLU A 99 -24.77 -4.39 -29.69
N MET A 100 -24.99 -4.84 -28.46
CA MET A 100 -24.59 -4.01 -27.34
C MET A 100 -23.08 -4.23 -27.18
N ASP A 101 -22.28 -3.16 -27.15
CA ASP A 101 -20.86 -3.17 -26.79
C ASP A 101 -20.68 -3.49 -25.29
N LEU A 102 -21.45 -4.48 -24.82
CA LEU A 102 -21.29 -5.10 -23.53
C LEU A 102 -20.00 -5.89 -23.64
N LYS A 103 -18.96 -5.37 -23.00
CA LYS A 103 -17.72 -6.10 -22.77
C LYS A 103 -18.01 -7.34 -21.93
N LEU A 104 -18.51 -8.41 -22.53
CA LEU A 104 -18.76 -9.68 -21.84
C LEU A 104 -17.40 -10.29 -21.51
N LYS A 105 -17.15 -10.51 -20.21
CA LYS A 105 -15.93 -11.16 -19.74
C LYS A 105 -16.05 -12.65 -20.10
N GLN A 106 -15.23 -13.12 -21.05
CA GLN A 106 -15.10 -14.55 -21.37
C GLN A 106 -14.54 -15.33 -20.18
#